data_AF-A0A950HPB1-F1
#
_entry.id   AF-A0A950HPB1-F1
#
_cell.length_a   1.000
_cell.length_b   1.000
_cell.length_c   1.000
_cell.angle_alpha   90.00
_cell.angle_beta   90.00
_cell.angle_gamma   90.00
#
_symmetry.space_group_name_H-M   'P 1'
#
loop_
_entity.id
_entity.type
_entity.pdbx_description
1 polymer ?
#
loop_
_entity_poly.entity_id
_entity_poly.type
_entity_poly.pdbx_seq_one_letter_code
_entity_poly.pdbx_strand_id
1 'polypeptide(L)'
;GEAVVTGLMTAAERGTPFILFAASGGARMQEGMFSLMQMPRTTVAVQHLRAARKPYLVVLTNPTTGGVTASYAMLGDVHIAEPGALIGFAGPRVIEQTVREKLPEGFQRAEYLKAHGMVDMVVHRLEMRATLARLCRLLTNAPVPAPEPSSEEPLPVEDAAELPNEEGDAAPAAAA
;
A
#
# COMPACT_ATOMS: atom_id res chain seq x y z
N GLY A 1 -1.31 -9.95 -15.49
CA GLY A 1 -2.07 -11.18 -15.18
C GLY A 1 -1.15 -12.25 -14.62
N GLU A 2 -0.25 -12.77 -15.45
CA GLU A 2 0.63 -13.90 -15.08
C GLU A 2 1.39 -13.72 -13.76
N ALA A 3 2.06 -12.58 -13.55
CA ALA A 3 2.78 -12.31 -12.30
C ALA A 3 1.90 -12.42 -11.04
N VAL A 4 0.62 -12.02 -11.13
CA VAL A 4 -0.33 -12.13 -10.01
C VAL A 4 -0.69 -13.60 -9.77
N VAL A 5 -0.92 -14.37 -10.84
CA VAL A 5 -1.16 -15.81 -10.75
C VAL A 5 0.04 -16.52 -10.12
N THR A 6 1.25 -16.27 -10.62
CA THR A 6 2.49 -16.84 -10.06
C THR A 6 2.65 -16.49 -8.59
N GLY A 7 2.40 -15.24 -8.19
CA GLY A 7 2.48 -14.82 -6.78
C GLY A 7 1.49 -15.55 -5.87
N LEU A 8 0.22 -15.66 -6.30
CA LEU A 8 -0.83 -16.36 -5.57
C LEU A 8 -0.53 -17.86 -5.44
N MET A 9 -0.12 -18.52 -6.53
CA MET A 9 0.24 -19.94 -6.52
C MET A 9 1.48 -20.19 -5.64
N THR A 10 2.49 -19.34 -5.73
CA THR A 10 3.69 -19.43 -4.87
C THR A 10 3.33 -19.29 -3.39
N ALA A 11 2.43 -18.36 -3.05
CA ALA A 11 1.98 -18.18 -1.67
C ALA A 11 1.18 -19.40 -1.17
N ALA A 12 0.34 -19.99 -2.02
CA ALA A 12 -0.38 -21.22 -1.72
C ALA A 12 0.58 -22.40 -1.47
N GLU A 13 1.58 -22.59 -2.33
CA GLU A 13 2.60 -23.65 -2.22
C GLU A 13 3.49 -23.48 -0.99
N ARG A 14 3.93 -22.26 -0.70
CA ARG A 14 4.76 -21.95 0.48
C ARG A 14 3.96 -21.89 1.77
N GLY A 15 2.63 -21.88 1.67
CA GLY A 15 1.73 -21.75 2.80
C GLY A 15 1.86 -20.41 3.54
N THR A 16 2.13 -19.33 2.81
CA THR A 16 2.29 -17.97 3.35
C THR A 16 1.10 -17.07 2.99
N PRO A 17 0.81 -16.02 3.78
CA PRO A 17 -0.12 -14.98 3.35
C PRO A 17 0.32 -14.33 2.04
N PHE A 18 -0.64 -13.83 1.27
CA PHE A 18 -0.39 -13.01 0.09
C PHE A 18 -0.94 -11.60 0.29
N ILE A 19 -0.14 -10.59 -0.05
CA ILE A 19 -0.54 -9.18 0.04
C ILE A 19 -0.42 -8.58 -1.36
N LEU A 20 -1.52 -8.03 -1.86
CA LEU A 20 -1.54 -7.33 -3.15
C LEU A 20 -1.66 -5.82 -2.92
N PHE A 21 -0.75 -5.05 -3.50
CA PHE A 21 -0.93 -3.61 -3.69
C PHE A 21 -1.52 -3.39 -5.07
N ALA A 22 -2.78 -2.98 -5.13
CA ALA A 22 -3.49 -2.73 -6.38
C ALA A 22 -3.36 -1.26 -6.77
N ALA A 23 -2.85 -1.02 -7.98
CA ALA A 23 -2.81 0.28 -8.65
C ALA A 23 -3.07 0.04 -10.14
N SER A 24 -4.23 0.44 -10.64
CA SER A 24 -4.61 0.21 -12.03
C SER A 24 -5.70 1.17 -12.49
N GLY A 25 -5.57 1.69 -13.70
CA GLY A 25 -6.64 2.41 -14.40
C GLY A 25 -7.64 1.50 -15.12
N GLY A 26 -7.42 0.17 -15.10
CA GLY A 26 -8.25 -0.82 -15.81
C GLY A 26 -7.43 -1.82 -16.63
N ALA A 27 -8.13 -2.53 -17.51
CA ALA A 27 -7.51 -3.53 -18.38
C ALA A 27 -6.71 -2.85 -19.52
N ARG A 28 -5.62 -3.49 -19.95
CA ARG A 28 -4.74 -2.94 -21.00
C ARG A 28 -5.35 -3.22 -22.37
N MET A 29 -6.05 -2.23 -22.91
CA MET A 29 -6.83 -2.36 -24.16
C MET A 29 -6.02 -2.85 -25.36
N GLN A 30 -4.71 -2.58 -25.39
CA GLN A 30 -3.79 -3.01 -26.44
C GLN A 30 -3.68 -4.54 -26.55
N GLU A 31 -3.95 -5.25 -25.46
CA GLU A 31 -3.95 -6.72 -25.42
C GLU A 31 -5.36 -7.31 -25.67
N GLY A 32 -6.37 -6.46 -25.87
CA GLY A 32 -7.74 -6.84 -26.19
C GLY A 32 -8.32 -7.90 -25.24
N MET A 33 -8.86 -8.97 -25.81
CA MET A 33 -9.47 -10.06 -25.06
C MET A 33 -8.49 -10.74 -24.08
N PHE A 34 -7.19 -10.76 -24.36
CA PHE A 34 -6.22 -11.36 -23.43
C PHE A 34 -6.16 -10.62 -22.11
N SER A 35 -6.32 -9.29 -22.13
CA SER A 35 -6.40 -8.48 -20.93
C SER A 35 -7.65 -8.78 -20.11
N LEU A 36 -8.80 -8.97 -20.77
CA LEU A 36 -10.04 -9.40 -20.12
C LEU A 36 -9.90 -10.79 -19.48
N MET A 37 -9.30 -11.75 -20.19
CA MET A 37 -9.12 -13.13 -19.71
C MET A 37 -8.18 -13.23 -18.50
N GLN A 38 -7.41 -12.19 -18.16
CA GLN A 38 -6.65 -12.19 -16.92
C GLN A 38 -7.55 -12.15 -15.68
N MET A 39 -8.76 -11.60 -15.77
CA MET A 39 -9.70 -11.52 -14.65
C MET A 39 -10.09 -12.93 -14.15
N PRO A 40 -10.67 -13.84 -14.96
CA PRO A 40 -10.98 -15.19 -14.48
C PRO A 40 -9.71 -15.97 -14.09
N ARG A 41 -8.59 -15.83 -14.81
CA ARG A 41 -7.33 -16.52 -14.47
C ARG A 41 -6.82 -16.17 -13.07
N THR A 42 -6.79 -14.88 -12.75
CA THR A 42 -6.36 -14.41 -11.42
C THR A 42 -7.38 -14.76 -10.34
N THR A 43 -8.68 -14.71 -10.63
CA THR A 43 -9.74 -15.17 -9.71
C THR A 43 -9.57 -16.65 -9.34
N VAL A 44 -9.28 -17.53 -10.31
CA VAL A 44 -9.01 -18.95 -10.03
C VAL A 44 -7.77 -19.10 -9.15
N ALA A 45 -6.70 -18.33 -9.40
CA ALA A 45 -5.51 -18.34 -8.54
C ALA A 45 -5.82 -17.90 -7.08
N VAL A 46 -6.71 -16.92 -6.89
CA VAL A 46 -7.19 -16.54 -5.54
C VAL A 46 -7.94 -17.70 -4.89
N GLN A 47 -8.75 -18.46 -5.63
CA GLN A 47 -9.43 -19.65 -5.10
C GLN A 47 -8.45 -20.74 -4.66
N HIS A 48 -7.32 -20.93 -5.35
CA HIS A 48 -6.26 -21.84 -4.91
C HIS A 48 -5.66 -21.40 -3.57
N LEU A 49 -5.37 -20.11 -3.39
CA LEU A 49 -4.88 -19.58 -2.12
C LEU A 49 -5.90 -19.78 -0.99
N ARG A 50 -7.19 -19.53 -1.27
CA ARG A 50 -8.29 -19.78 -0.34
C ARG A 50 -8.42 -21.25 0.03
N ALA A 51 -8.26 -22.17 -0.92
CA ALA A 51 -8.25 -23.61 -0.67
C ALA A 51 -7.08 -24.04 0.23
N ALA A 52 -5.92 -23.40 0.09
CA ALA A 52 -4.77 -23.56 0.99
C ALA A 52 -4.97 -22.91 2.37
N ARG A 53 -6.11 -22.24 2.61
CA ARG A 53 -6.47 -21.52 3.85
C ARG A 53 -5.42 -20.49 4.24
N LYS A 54 -4.90 -19.75 3.27
CA LYS A 54 -3.92 -18.68 3.51
C LYS A 54 -4.55 -17.30 3.35
N PRO A 55 -4.24 -16.35 4.24
CA PRO A 55 -4.83 -15.01 4.17
C PRO A 55 -4.45 -14.28 2.89
N TYR A 56 -5.42 -13.60 2.29
CA TYR A 56 -5.25 -12.70 1.17
C TYR A 56 -5.62 -11.27 1.57
N LEU A 57 -4.64 -10.38 1.66
CA LEU A 57 -4.86 -8.97 1.99
C LEU A 57 -4.71 -8.12 0.72
N VAL A 58 -5.62 -7.17 0.52
CA VAL A 58 -5.54 -6.24 -0.61
C VAL A 58 -5.41 -4.81 -0.11
N VAL A 59 -4.36 -4.14 -0.56
CA VAL A 59 -4.15 -2.70 -0.38
C VAL A 59 -4.52 -1.98 -1.67
N LEU A 60 -5.63 -1.27 -1.64
CA LEU A 60 -6.19 -0.48 -2.72
C LEU A 60 -5.54 0.91 -2.72
N THR A 61 -4.74 1.18 -3.75
CA THR A 61 -4.02 2.46 -3.90
C THR A 61 -4.62 3.29 -5.03
N ASN A 62 -4.16 4.53 -5.16
CA ASN A 62 -4.73 5.47 -6.12
C ASN A 62 -4.09 5.37 -7.52
N PRO A 63 -4.86 5.18 -8.61
CA PRO A 63 -6.25 4.69 -8.65
C PRO A 63 -6.30 3.15 -8.69
N THR A 64 -7.42 2.57 -8.29
CA THR A 64 -7.75 1.17 -8.56
C THR A 64 -9.10 1.11 -9.25
N THR A 65 -9.15 0.89 -10.57
CA THR A 65 -10.39 0.94 -11.34
C THR A 65 -10.55 -0.21 -12.34
N GLY A 66 -11.73 -0.30 -12.96
CA GLY A 66 -11.99 -1.19 -14.08
C GLY A 66 -11.92 -2.67 -13.73
N GLY A 67 -11.41 -3.48 -14.67
CA GLY A 67 -11.34 -4.93 -14.54
C GLY A 67 -10.58 -5.42 -13.30
N VAL A 68 -9.60 -4.65 -12.80
CA VAL A 68 -8.87 -5.01 -11.57
C VAL A 68 -9.79 -4.96 -10.35
N THR A 69 -10.57 -3.89 -10.18
CA THR A 69 -11.59 -3.82 -9.11
C THR A 69 -12.67 -4.87 -9.25
N ALA A 70 -13.10 -5.20 -10.48
CA ALA A 70 -14.12 -6.21 -10.72
C ALA A 70 -13.58 -7.66 -10.69
N SER A 71 -12.36 -7.86 -10.19
CA SER A 71 -11.75 -9.18 -10.08
C SER A 71 -10.92 -9.30 -8.81
N TYR A 72 -9.65 -9.69 -8.94
CA TYR A 72 -8.78 -10.10 -7.84
C TYR A 72 -8.53 -9.02 -6.78
N ALA A 73 -8.73 -7.73 -7.07
CA ALA A 73 -8.58 -6.68 -6.06
C ALA A 73 -9.76 -6.55 -5.08
N MET A 74 -10.93 -7.15 -5.38
CA MET A 74 -12.10 -7.14 -4.49
C MET A 74 -12.43 -8.55 -3.96
N LEU A 75 -11.44 -9.45 -3.97
CA LEU A 75 -11.56 -10.83 -3.47
C LEU A 75 -10.65 -11.06 -2.25
N GLY A 76 -10.14 -9.99 -1.62
CA GLY A 76 -9.34 -10.08 -0.40
C GLY A 76 -10.20 -10.49 0.79
N ASP A 77 -9.56 -11.13 1.77
CA ASP A 77 -10.16 -11.35 3.09
C ASP A 77 -10.26 -10.03 3.88
N VAL A 78 -9.33 -9.10 3.64
CA VAL A 78 -9.35 -7.73 4.19
C VAL A 78 -8.93 -6.74 3.09
N HIS A 79 -9.76 -5.72 2.89
CA HIS A 79 -9.54 -4.61 1.99
C HIS A 79 -9.10 -3.37 2.76
N ILE A 80 -7.89 -2.92 2.47
CA ILE A 80 -7.25 -1.75 3.07
C ILE A 80 -7.11 -0.72 1.97
N ALA A 81 -7.39 0.55 2.23
CA ALA A 81 -7.17 1.62 1.25
C ALA A 81 -6.23 2.71 1.80
N GLU A 82 -5.48 3.34 0.92
CA GLU A 82 -4.76 4.57 1.25
C GLU A 82 -5.73 5.78 1.25
N PRO A 83 -5.50 6.80 2.09
CA PRO A 83 -6.39 7.97 2.18
C PRO A 83 -6.63 8.64 0.82
N GLY A 84 -7.89 8.98 0.54
CA GLY A 84 -8.30 9.65 -0.69
C GLY A 84 -8.14 8.84 -1.99
N ALA A 85 -7.76 7.57 -1.92
CA ALA A 85 -7.60 6.73 -3.11
C ALA A 85 -8.92 6.60 -3.89
N LEU A 86 -8.85 6.77 -5.22
CA LEU A 86 -9.99 6.56 -6.11
C LEU A 86 -10.11 5.08 -6.45
N ILE A 87 -11.22 4.46 -6.06
CA ILE A 87 -11.48 3.05 -6.26
C ILE A 87 -12.87 2.84 -6.85
N GLY A 88 -12.97 2.09 -7.95
CA GLY A 88 -14.29 1.74 -8.50
C GLY A 88 -14.27 1.17 -9.90
N PHE A 89 -15.35 0.49 -10.28
CA PHE A 89 -15.42 -0.20 -11.57
C PHE A 89 -15.36 0.75 -12.77
N ALA A 90 -16.30 1.70 -12.85
CA ALA A 90 -16.29 2.74 -13.87
C ALA A 90 -15.69 4.03 -13.30
N GLY A 91 -14.96 4.79 -14.13
CA GLY A 91 -14.45 6.11 -13.71
C GLY A 91 -15.59 7.12 -13.49
N PRO A 92 -15.44 8.09 -12.58
CA PRO A 92 -16.51 9.01 -12.20
C PRO A 92 -17.06 9.80 -13.40
N ARG A 93 -16.18 10.23 -14.31
CA ARG A 93 -16.57 10.91 -15.55
C ARG A 93 -17.55 10.10 -16.40
N VAL A 94 -17.33 8.79 -16.54
CA VAL A 94 -18.19 7.92 -17.36
C VAL A 94 -19.56 7.77 -16.70
N ILE A 95 -19.59 7.68 -15.37
CA ILE A 95 -20.82 7.57 -14.59
C ILE A 95 -21.64 8.86 -14.71
N GLU A 96 -21.02 10.03 -14.50
CA GLU A 96 -21.69 11.34 -14.64
C GLU A 96 -22.28 11.54 -16.04
N GLN A 97 -21.55 11.18 -17.09
CA GLN A 97 -22.05 11.28 -18.46
C GLN A 97 -23.25 10.36 -18.74
N THR A 98 -23.30 9.22 -18.06
CA THR A 98 -24.37 8.22 -18.23
C THR A 98 -25.63 8.61 -17.46
N VAL A 99 -25.47 8.98 -16.19
CA VAL A 99 -26.60 9.33 -15.29
C VAL A 99 -27.07 10.77 -15.50
N ARG A 100 -26.22 11.64 -16.06
CA ARG A 100 -26.46 13.09 -16.27
C ARG A 100 -26.73 13.85 -14.98
N GLU A 101 -26.15 13.39 -13.88
CA GLU A 101 -26.21 14.01 -12.56
C GLU A 101 -24.78 14.21 -12.02
N LYS A 102 -24.62 15.13 -11.07
CA LYS A 102 -23.35 15.29 -10.35
C LYS A 102 -23.22 14.21 -9.31
N LEU A 103 -22.03 13.60 -9.24
CA LEU A 103 -21.75 12.62 -8.20
C LEU A 103 -21.57 13.31 -6.83
N PRO A 104 -21.93 12.62 -5.74
CA PRO A 104 -21.68 13.12 -4.39
C PRO A 104 -20.18 13.46 -4.16
N GLU A 105 -19.93 14.38 -3.25
CA GLU A 105 -18.56 14.66 -2.82
C GLU A 105 -17.91 13.41 -2.23
N GLY A 106 -16.66 13.16 -2.61
CA GLY A 106 -15.93 11.99 -2.15
C GLY A 106 -16.41 10.67 -2.76
N PHE A 107 -17.32 10.66 -3.73
CA PHE A 107 -17.74 9.43 -4.41
C PHE A 107 -16.52 8.63 -4.91
N GLN A 108 -16.54 7.30 -4.69
CA GLN A 108 -15.44 6.38 -4.99
C GLN A 108 -14.11 6.62 -4.23
N ARG A 109 -14.06 7.54 -3.27
CA ARG A 109 -12.89 7.71 -2.40
C ARG A 109 -12.84 6.62 -1.33
N ALA A 110 -11.65 6.32 -0.85
CA ALA A 110 -11.40 5.35 0.21
C ALA A 110 -12.32 5.52 1.42
N GLU A 111 -12.52 6.76 1.88
CA GLU A 111 -13.36 7.11 3.02
C GLU A 111 -14.84 6.87 2.74
N TYR A 112 -15.30 7.24 1.53
CA TYR A 112 -16.65 6.97 1.06
C TYR A 112 -16.91 5.47 1.01
N LEU A 113 -16.00 4.70 0.43
CA LEU A 113 -16.15 3.25 0.31
C LEU A 113 -16.10 2.53 1.66
N LYS A 114 -15.30 3.04 2.61
CA LYS A 114 -15.31 2.56 3.98
C LYS A 114 -16.65 2.80 4.66
N ALA A 115 -17.26 3.97 4.48
CA ALA A 115 -18.58 4.27 5.02
C ALA A 115 -19.70 3.39 4.42
N HIS A 116 -19.50 2.86 3.20
CA HIS A 116 -20.45 1.99 2.50
C HIS A 116 -20.09 0.49 2.59
N GLY A 117 -19.11 0.10 3.40
CA GLY A 117 -18.78 -1.30 3.66
C GLY A 117 -18.02 -2.02 2.53
N MET A 118 -17.45 -1.29 1.57
CA MET A 118 -16.60 -1.87 0.52
C MET A 118 -15.11 -1.92 0.89
N VAL A 119 -14.68 -1.12 1.87
CA VAL A 119 -13.30 -1.07 2.37
C VAL A 119 -13.34 -1.23 3.89
N ASP A 120 -12.52 -2.12 4.44
CA ASP A 120 -12.52 -2.40 5.88
C ASP A 120 -11.80 -1.30 6.67
N MET A 121 -10.70 -0.77 6.13
CA MET A 121 -9.91 0.28 6.79
C MET A 121 -9.20 1.21 5.82
N VAL A 122 -9.07 2.47 6.22
CA VAL A 122 -8.25 3.48 5.53
C VAL A 122 -7.03 3.74 6.39
N VAL A 123 -5.83 3.52 5.83
CA VAL A 123 -4.57 3.50 6.59
C VAL A 123 -3.53 4.34 5.87
N HIS A 124 -2.90 5.27 6.59
CA HIS A 124 -1.81 6.08 6.05
C HIS A 124 -0.59 5.20 5.71
N ARG A 125 0.13 5.52 4.63
CA ARG A 125 1.23 4.68 4.11
C ARG A 125 2.32 4.39 5.15
N LEU A 126 2.62 5.35 6.02
CA LEU A 126 3.63 5.18 7.09
C LEU A 126 3.22 4.12 8.13
N GLU A 127 1.92 3.89 8.32
CA GLU A 127 1.39 2.91 9.28
C GLU A 127 1.06 1.56 8.62
N MET A 128 1.11 1.49 7.28
CA MET A 128 0.71 0.32 6.50
C MET A 128 1.50 -0.92 6.88
N ARG A 129 2.83 -0.80 7.02
CA ARG A 129 3.70 -1.93 7.37
C ARG A 129 3.31 -2.56 8.71
N ALA A 130 3.15 -1.71 9.73
CA ALA A 130 2.76 -2.16 11.06
C ALA A 130 1.36 -2.80 11.04
N THR A 131 0.44 -2.23 10.28
CA THR A 131 -0.93 -2.73 10.15
C THR A 131 -0.99 -4.09 9.45
N LEU A 132 -0.32 -4.25 8.32
CA LEU A 132 -0.22 -5.52 7.61
C LEU A 132 0.45 -6.59 8.47
N ALA A 133 1.50 -6.25 9.21
CA ALA A 133 2.15 -7.19 10.13
C ALA A 133 1.18 -7.67 11.24
N ARG A 134 0.40 -6.77 11.84
CA ARG A 134 -0.61 -7.13 12.84
C ARG A 134 -1.69 -8.05 12.25
N LEU A 135 -2.23 -7.71 11.09
CA LEU A 135 -3.26 -8.51 10.41
C LEU A 135 -2.75 -9.90 10.02
N CYS A 136 -1.58 -9.98 9.40
CA CYS A 136 -0.96 -11.25 9.04
C CYS A 136 -0.75 -12.14 10.27
N ARG A 137 -0.33 -11.57 11.40
CA ARG A 137 -0.10 -12.34 12.63
C ARG A 137 -1.40 -12.82 13.25
N LEU A 138 -2.43 -11.97 13.29
CA LEU A 138 -3.76 -12.35 13.75
C LEU A 138 -4.34 -13.50 12.92
N LEU A 139 -4.29 -13.39 11.59
CA LEU A 139 -4.89 -14.35 10.67
C LEU A 139 -4.08 -15.65 10.53
N THR A 140 -2.78 -15.62 10.83
CA THR A 140 -1.93 -16.82 10.84
C THR A 140 -1.72 -17.42 12.24
N ASN A 141 -2.32 -16.81 13.28
CA ASN A 141 -2.09 -17.18 14.68
C ASN A 141 -0.58 -17.23 15.05
N ALA A 142 0.20 -16.28 14.51
CA ALA A 142 1.63 -16.21 14.75
C ALA A 142 1.95 -15.49 16.07
N PRO A 143 2.96 -15.94 16.83
CA PRO A 143 3.27 -15.40 18.15
C PRO A 143 3.69 -13.92 18.14
N VAL A 144 3.42 -13.25 19.26
CA VAL A 144 4.17 -12.12 19.85
C VAL A 144 5.69 -12.05 19.58
N PRO A 145 6.33 -11.34 18.61
CA PRO A 145 7.77 -11.14 18.71
C PRO A 145 8.03 -10.35 19.99
N ALA A 146 9.06 -10.77 20.73
CA ALA A 146 9.49 -10.03 21.91
C ALA A 146 9.81 -8.57 21.50
N PRO A 147 9.55 -7.58 22.37
CA PRO A 147 9.95 -6.21 22.09
C PRO A 147 11.45 -6.20 21.78
N GLU A 148 11.82 -5.67 20.61
CA GLU A 148 13.24 -5.50 20.28
C GLU A 148 13.84 -4.49 21.26
N PRO A 149 15.01 -4.75 21.85
CA PRO A 149 15.69 -3.77 22.67
C PRO A 149 15.95 -2.53 21.81
N SER A 150 15.47 -1.38 22.27
CA SER A 150 15.68 -0.11 21.59
C SER A 150 17.18 0.16 21.47
N SER A 151 17.73 0.01 20.27
CA SER A 151 19.08 0.46 19.94
C SER A 151 19.06 1.98 19.76
N GLU A 152 18.80 2.71 20.85
CA GLU A 152 19.25 4.09 20.98
C GLU A 152 20.68 4.03 21.53
N GLU A 153 21.63 3.57 20.70
CA GLU A 153 23.02 3.95 20.92
C GLU A 153 23.13 5.42 20.46
N PRO A 154 23.47 6.37 21.33
CA PRO A 154 23.73 7.72 20.90
C PRO A 154 24.88 7.66 19.89
N LEU A 155 24.66 8.24 18.71
CA LEU A 155 25.72 8.45 17.73
C LEU A 155 26.91 9.12 18.44
N PRO A 156 28.16 8.67 18.20
CA PRO A 156 29.32 9.35 18.75
C PRO A 156 29.28 10.81 18.28
N VAL A 157 29.16 11.73 19.23
CA VAL A 157 29.46 13.14 18.96
C VAL A 157 30.96 13.20 18.70
N GLU A 158 31.34 13.36 17.43
CA GLU A 158 32.71 13.75 17.08
C GLU A 158 32.96 15.11 17.71
N ASP A 159 33.94 15.16 18.63
CA ASP A 159 34.39 16.37 19.28
C ASP A 159 34.75 17.40 18.20
N ALA A 160 34.08 18.55 18.22
CA ALA A 160 34.37 19.65 17.33
C ALA A 160 35.83 20.06 17.56
N ALA A 161 36.67 19.81 16.57
CA ALA A 161 38.08 20.18 16.57
C ALA A 161 38.25 21.62 17.08
N GLU A 162 39.07 21.76 18.12
CA GLU A 162 39.56 23.04 18.64
C GLU A 162 40.09 23.89 17.47
N LEU A 163 39.42 25.01 17.22
CA LEU A 163 39.99 26.07 16.40
C LEU A 163 41.18 26.66 17.17
N PRO A 164 42.38 26.76 16.59
CA PRO A 164 43.54 27.29 17.29
C PRO A 164 43.35 28.78 17.61
N ASN A 165 43.56 29.12 18.89
CA ASN A 165 43.64 30.50 19.38
C ASN A 165 44.82 31.22 18.68
N GLU A 166 44.53 32.25 17.90
CA GLU A 166 45.53 33.24 17.50
C GLU A 166 45.68 34.28 18.62
N GLU A 167 46.73 34.13 19.43
CA GLU A 167 47.30 35.22 20.24
C GLU A 167 48.58 35.73 19.59
N GLY A 168 48.67 37.05 19.42
CA GLY A 168 49.84 37.81 19.01
C GLY A 168 49.39 39.01 18.17
N ASP A 169 49.67 40.26 18.48
CA ASP A 169 50.64 40.88 19.38
C ASP A 169 50.19 42.34 19.56
N ALA A 170 50.39 42.91 20.74
CA ALA A 170 50.04 44.30 21.02
C ALA A 170 51.30 45.17 21.14
N ALA A 171 51.26 46.27 20.38
CA ALA A 171 51.85 47.59 20.65
C ALA A 171 53.24 47.90 20.00
N PRO A 172 53.65 49.18 19.88
CA PRO A 172 53.00 50.39 20.42
C PRO A 172 52.87 51.60 19.44
N ALA A 173 52.31 52.67 20.02
CA ALA A 173 51.98 53.99 19.50
C ALA A 173 53.10 54.77 18.77
N ALA A 174 52.70 55.67 17.85
CA ALA A 174 52.75 57.14 18.04
C ALA A 174 52.72 57.95 16.71
N ALA A 175 51.99 59.07 16.76
CA ALA A 175 52.22 60.36 16.07
C ALA A 175 52.20 60.44 14.53
N ALA A 176 51.14 61.05 13.97
CA ALA A 176 51.10 62.46 13.52
C ALA A 176 49.82 62.70 12.70
#